data_AF-A0A7V4XRB9-F1
#
_entry.id   AF-A0A7V4XRB9-F1
#
_cell.length_a   1.000
_cell.length_b   1.000
_cell.length_c   1.000
_cell.angle_alpha   90.00
_cell.angle_beta   90.00
_cell.angle_gamma   90.00
#
_symmetry.space_group_name_H-M   'P 1'
#
loop_
_entity.id
_entity.type
_entity.pdbx_description
1 polymer ?
#
loop_
_entity_poly.entity_id
_entity_poly.type
_entity_poly.pdbx_seq_one_letter_code
_entity_poly.pdbx_strand_id
1 'polypeptide(L)'
;MGTPCYRCHETLTGEEPFCAHCGAPQLCVPENEAVLSAQEGSVQHTIDQAAGMLRWRIAVHVALLVAVPAALLSALLSPGTLWVFAGGFLTVALYRRRTASPTNGKLGWRIGGLMGIVAAALSMAIQGASLVFDRFVLHEGAKIDGEFQTEMQSVLHAMQQQNPDFSKQLPWFSHFMLSPYGVAAVFLAGSLMLALSMVLFSALGGAIGGRYLRTRPLSRPAA
;
A
#
# COMPACT_ATOMS: atom_id res chain seq x y z
N MET A 1 -32.96 18.56 -50.33
CA MET A 1 -31.56 18.65 -50.82
C MET A 1 -30.80 17.54 -50.13
N GLY A 2 -30.36 16.51 -50.86
CA GLY A 2 -29.72 15.32 -50.27
C GLY A 2 -28.29 15.63 -49.81
N THR A 3 -27.85 14.97 -48.76
CA THR A 3 -26.46 15.02 -48.29
C THR A 3 -25.59 14.12 -49.18
N PRO A 4 -24.43 14.59 -49.69
CA PRO A 4 -23.52 13.76 -50.46
C PRO A 4 -22.79 12.80 -49.54
N CYS A 5 -22.62 11.55 -49.97
CA CYS A 5 -21.81 10.56 -49.26
C CYS A 5 -20.36 11.04 -49.13
N TYR A 6 -19.76 10.94 -47.94
CA TYR A 6 -18.38 11.39 -47.71
C TYR A 6 -17.32 10.64 -48.54
N ARG A 7 -17.59 9.39 -48.94
CA ARG A 7 -16.64 8.52 -49.64
C ARG A 7 -16.79 8.53 -51.17
N CYS A 8 -18.00 8.35 -51.68
CA CYS A 8 -18.26 8.25 -53.12
C CYS A 8 -19.00 9.47 -53.71
N HIS A 9 -19.33 10.48 -52.89
CA HIS A 9 -20.01 11.72 -53.28
C HIS A 9 -21.39 11.59 -53.94
N GLU A 10 -21.93 10.38 -53.99
CA GLU A 10 -23.30 10.12 -54.46
C GLU A 10 -24.33 10.79 -53.54
N THR A 11 -25.39 11.35 -54.12
CA THR A 11 -26.46 12.03 -53.37
C THR A 11 -27.38 11.02 -52.70
N LEU A 12 -27.41 11.02 -51.37
CA LEU A 12 -28.28 10.14 -50.59
C LEU A 12 -29.72 10.70 -50.58
N THR A 13 -30.69 9.83 -50.80
CA THR A 13 -32.12 10.21 -50.94
C THR A 13 -32.90 10.16 -49.62
N GLY A 14 -32.24 9.88 -48.49
CA GLY A 14 -32.84 9.84 -47.14
C GLY A 14 -31.79 9.70 -46.02
N GLU A 15 -32.25 9.60 -44.76
CA GLU A 15 -31.42 9.31 -43.58
C GLU A 15 -31.05 7.83 -43.48
N GLU A 16 -30.50 7.26 -44.55
CA GLU A 16 -30.05 5.88 -44.53
C GLU A 16 -28.69 5.77 -43.81
N PRO A 17 -28.53 4.81 -42.85
CA PRO A 17 -27.31 4.72 -42.04
C PRO A 17 -26.06 4.32 -42.85
N PHE A 18 -26.25 3.75 -44.04
CA PHE A 18 -25.18 3.32 -44.95
C PHE A 18 -25.49 3.77 -46.38
N CYS A 19 -24.45 4.09 -47.15
CA CYS A 19 -24.60 4.37 -48.57
C CYS A 19 -24.88 3.08 -49.35
N ALA A 20 -25.98 3.03 -50.10
CA ALA A 20 -26.34 1.89 -50.94
C ALA A 20 -25.32 1.58 -52.04
N HIS A 21 -24.53 2.57 -52.48
CA HIS A 21 -23.57 2.39 -53.58
C HIS A 21 -22.20 1.84 -53.11
N CYS A 22 -21.65 2.37 -52.02
CA CYS A 22 -20.31 2.01 -51.54
C CYS A 22 -20.28 1.32 -50.16
N GLY A 23 -21.44 1.16 -49.52
CA GLY A 23 -21.57 0.56 -48.19
C GLY A 23 -21.01 1.43 -47.04
N ALA A 24 -20.60 2.67 -47.32
CA ALA A 24 -19.94 3.50 -46.31
C ALA A 24 -20.94 3.99 -45.24
N PRO A 25 -20.62 3.87 -43.94
CA PRO A 25 -21.47 4.35 -42.85
C PRO A 25 -21.51 5.88 -42.87
N GLN A 26 -22.71 6.47 -42.89
CA GLN A 26 -22.88 7.93 -42.93
C GLN A 26 -22.97 8.56 -41.54
N LEU A 27 -23.17 7.75 -40.50
CA LEU A 27 -22.97 8.16 -39.10
C LEU A 27 -21.47 8.22 -38.78
N CYS A 28 -20.82 9.31 -39.20
CA CYS A 28 -19.55 9.70 -38.60
C CYS A 28 -19.87 10.35 -37.25
N VAL A 29 -19.46 9.73 -36.15
CA VAL A 29 -19.49 10.39 -34.84
C VAL A 29 -18.55 11.58 -34.97
N PRO A 30 -19.02 12.83 -34.80
CA PRO A 30 -18.13 13.97 -34.81
C PRO A 30 -17.13 13.78 -33.66
N GLU A 31 -15.83 13.65 -33.99
CA GLU A 31 -14.73 13.70 -33.03
C GLU A 31 -14.64 15.13 -32.50
N ASN A 32 -15.63 15.53 -31.71
CA ASN A 32 -15.57 16.78 -31.00
C ASN A 32 -14.60 16.57 -29.83
N GLU A 33 -13.42 17.17 -29.86
CA GLU A 33 -12.39 17.07 -28.81
C GLU A 33 -12.95 17.42 -27.43
N ALA A 34 -13.98 18.28 -27.38
CA ALA A 34 -14.73 18.60 -26.17
C ALA A 34 -15.59 17.44 -25.65
N VAL A 35 -16.16 16.62 -26.54
CA VAL A 35 -16.94 15.41 -26.19
C VAL A 35 -16.01 14.26 -25.83
N LEU A 36 -14.87 14.12 -26.50
CA LEU A 36 -13.81 13.16 -26.11
C LEU A 36 -13.28 13.49 -24.70
N SER A 37 -12.95 14.75 -24.42
CA SER A 37 -12.50 15.18 -23.09
C SER A 37 -13.59 15.02 -22.01
N ALA A 38 -14.86 15.30 -22.35
CA ALA A 38 -15.98 15.12 -21.42
C ALA A 38 -16.32 13.64 -21.20
N GLN A 39 -16.18 12.80 -22.22
CA GLN A 39 -16.43 11.36 -22.15
C GLN A 39 -15.27 10.63 -21.47
N GLU A 40 -14.02 11.02 -21.71
CA GLU A 40 -12.86 10.60 -20.92
C GLU A 40 -13.02 11.01 -19.46
N GLY A 41 -13.47 12.25 -19.19
CA GLY A 41 -13.79 12.71 -17.84
C GLY A 41 -14.88 11.87 -17.16
N SER A 42 -15.97 11.57 -17.86
CA SER A 42 -17.09 10.75 -17.38
C SER A 42 -16.73 9.28 -17.13
N VAL A 43 -15.97 8.68 -18.06
CA VAL A 43 -15.45 7.32 -17.93
C VAL A 43 -14.41 7.25 -16.80
N GLN A 44 -13.57 8.26 -16.66
CA GLN A 44 -12.62 8.34 -15.54
C GLN A 44 -13.34 8.51 -14.19
N HIS A 45 -14.42 9.29 -14.15
CA HIS A 45 -15.23 9.47 -12.95
C HIS A 45 -15.93 8.17 -12.51
N THR A 46 -16.48 7.41 -13.45
CA THR A 46 -17.11 6.12 -13.19
C THR A 46 -16.09 5.04 -12.81
N ILE A 47 -14.91 5.02 -13.43
CA ILE A 47 -13.79 4.16 -13.00
C ILE A 47 -13.34 4.52 -11.59
N ASP A 48 -13.26 5.81 -11.27
CA ASP A 48 -12.87 6.28 -9.93
C ASP A 48 -13.93 5.97 -8.87
N GLN A 49 -15.22 6.01 -9.23
CA GLN A 49 -16.33 5.65 -8.36
C GLN A 49 -16.43 4.12 -8.16
N ALA A 50 -16.21 3.33 -9.21
CA ALA A 50 -16.11 1.87 -9.12
C ALA A 50 -14.88 1.42 -8.32
N ALA A 51 -13.73 2.08 -8.50
CA ALA A 51 -12.54 1.89 -7.67
C ALA A 51 -12.75 2.39 -6.22
N GLY A 52 -13.76 3.23 -5.97
CA GLY A 52 -14.19 3.63 -4.64
C GLY A 52 -14.94 2.53 -3.87
N MET A 53 -15.59 1.59 -4.59
CA MET A 53 -16.31 0.47 -4.00
C MET A 53 -15.36 -0.68 -3.61
N LEU A 54 -14.75 -0.54 -2.44
CA LEU A 54 -13.87 -1.55 -1.87
C LEU A 54 -14.66 -2.80 -1.47
N ARG A 55 -14.34 -3.95 -2.09
CA ARG A 55 -14.88 -5.26 -1.70
C ARG A 55 -14.14 -5.75 -0.46
N TRP A 56 -14.53 -5.24 0.72
CA TRP A 56 -13.88 -5.46 2.01
C TRP A 56 -13.54 -6.91 2.31
N ARG A 57 -14.47 -7.84 2.06
CA ARG A 57 -14.23 -9.28 2.31
C ARG A 57 -13.00 -9.78 1.58
N ILE A 58 -12.87 -9.47 0.28
CA ILE A 58 -11.74 -9.93 -0.54
C ILE A 58 -10.46 -9.18 -0.16
N ALA A 59 -10.57 -7.87 0.11
CA ALA A 59 -9.44 -7.06 0.55
C ALA A 59 -8.81 -7.61 1.83
N VAL A 60 -9.62 -7.94 2.84
CA VAL A 60 -9.15 -8.55 4.10
C VAL A 60 -8.53 -9.92 3.85
N HIS A 61 -9.17 -10.79 3.06
CA HIS A 61 -8.63 -12.12 2.79
C HIS A 61 -7.28 -12.07 2.07
N VAL A 62 -7.12 -11.20 1.07
CA VAL A 62 -5.86 -11.04 0.35
C VAL A 62 -4.80 -10.39 1.24
N ALA A 63 -5.17 -9.36 2.00
CA ALA A 63 -4.28 -8.71 2.96
C ALA A 63 -3.74 -9.71 3.98
N LEU A 64 -4.59 -10.58 4.55
CA LEU A 64 -4.18 -11.58 5.53
C LEU A 64 -3.23 -12.63 4.92
N LEU A 65 -3.50 -13.07 3.69
CA LEU A 65 -2.67 -14.02 2.97
C LEU A 65 -1.25 -13.50 2.72
N VAL A 66 -1.09 -12.20 2.48
CA VAL A 66 0.21 -11.58 2.20
C VAL A 66 0.87 -11.03 3.47
N ALA A 67 0.10 -10.60 4.45
CA ALA A 67 0.61 -10.05 5.71
C ALA A 67 1.38 -11.09 6.53
N VAL A 68 0.93 -12.34 6.55
CA VAL A 68 1.63 -13.42 7.30
C VAL A 68 3.07 -13.63 6.80
N PRO A 69 3.31 -13.93 5.51
CA PRO A 69 4.69 -14.10 5.02
C PRO A 69 5.48 -12.79 5.07
N ALA A 70 4.85 -11.64 4.85
CA ALA A 70 5.53 -10.35 4.93
C ALA A 70 6.00 -10.02 6.35
N ALA A 71 5.17 -10.27 7.38
CA ALA A 71 5.53 -10.08 8.78
C ALA A 71 6.68 -11.02 9.18
N LEU A 72 6.60 -12.29 8.75
CA LEU A 72 7.65 -13.27 9.03
C LEU A 72 8.97 -12.88 8.36
N LEU A 73 8.95 -12.59 7.05
CA LEU A 73 10.15 -12.18 6.30
C LEU A 73 10.74 -10.88 6.83
N SER A 74 9.90 -9.93 7.26
CA SER A 74 10.39 -8.67 7.85
C SER A 74 11.07 -8.87 9.20
N ALA A 75 10.73 -9.92 9.95
CA ALA A 75 11.39 -10.26 11.21
C ALA A 75 12.72 -11.00 10.98
N LEU A 76 12.85 -11.73 9.86
CA LEU A 76 13.97 -12.63 9.59
C LEU A 76 15.04 -12.03 8.64
N LEU A 77 14.67 -11.15 7.70
CA LEU A 77 15.57 -10.67 6.64
C LEU A 77 15.68 -9.13 6.64
N SER A 78 16.92 -8.62 6.75
CA SER A 78 17.24 -7.21 6.51
C SER A 78 17.53 -6.94 5.03
N PRO A 79 16.95 -5.89 4.40
CA PRO A 79 16.09 -4.87 5.00
C PRO A 79 14.59 -5.23 4.97
N GLY A 80 13.98 -5.39 6.16
CA GLY A 80 12.57 -5.77 6.34
C GLY A 80 11.57 -4.84 5.65
N THR A 81 11.92 -3.55 5.53
CA THR A 81 11.09 -2.52 4.88
C THR A 81 10.78 -2.81 3.41
N LEU A 82 11.71 -3.46 2.68
CA LEU A 82 11.48 -3.82 1.28
C LEU A 82 10.41 -4.90 1.15
N TRP A 83 10.38 -5.87 2.07
CA TRP A 83 9.38 -6.94 2.09
C TRP A 83 7.98 -6.41 2.37
N VAL A 84 7.87 -5.43 3.27
CA VAL A 84 6.59 -4.78 3.58
C VAL A 84 6.10 -3.94 2.41
N PHE A 85 7.00 -3.21 1.73
CA PHE A 85 6.67 -2.47 0.51
C PHE A 85 6.21 -3.40 -0.62
N ALA A 86 6.98 -4.47 -0.88
CA ALA A 86 6.67 -5.47 -1.90
C ALA A 86 5.35 -6.19 -1.60
N GLY A 87 5.09 -6.48 -0.32
CA GLY A 87 3.84 -7.05 0.14
C GLY A 87 2.64 -6.12 -0.11
N GLY A 88 2.79 -4.82 0.13
CA GLY A 88 1.76 -3.83 -0.21
C GLY A 88 1.43 -3.84 -1.71
N PHE A 89 2.44 -3.87 -2.57
CA PHE A 89 2.27 -3.99 -4.03
C PHE A 89 1.58 -5.30 -4.43
N LEU A 90 2.05 -6.43 -3.90
CA LEU A 90 1.53 -7.77 -4.22
C LEU A 90 0.08 -7.93 -3.78
N THR A 91 -0.29 -7.36 -2.64
CA THR A 91 -1.68 -7.37 -2.13
C THR A 91 -2.62 -6.69 -3.13
N VAL A 92 -2.21 -5.55 -3.69
CA VAL A 92 -3.00 -4.85 -4.72
C VAL A 92 -3.06 -5.65 -6.02
N ALA A 93 -1.96 -6.28 -6.44
CA ALA A 93 -1.94 -7.14 -7.61
C ALA A 93 -2.89 -8.34 -7.50
N LEU A 94 -2.90 -9.01 -6.34
CA LEU A 94 -3.79 -10.14 -6.06
C LEU A 94 -5.26 -9.70 -5.93
N TYR A 95 -5.51 -8.56 -5.27
CA TYR A 95 -6.86 -8.00 -5.17
C TYR A 95 -7.43 -7.70 -6.55
N ARG A 96 -6.65 -7.06 -7.44
CA ARG A 96 -7.05 -6.78 -8.82
C ARG A 96 -7.35 -8.06 -9.59
N ARG A 97 -6.49 -9.09 -9.48
CA ARG A 97 -6.71 -10.39 -10.13
C ARG A 97 -8.02 -11.05 -9.70
N ARG A 98 -8.40 -10.97 -8.43
CA ARG A 98 -9.64 -11.58 -7.90
C ARG A 98 -10.91 -10.79 -8.14
N THR A 99 -10.80 -9.49 -8.39
CA THR A 99 -11.97 -8.61 -8.53
C THR A 99 -12.20 -8.13 -9.96
N ALA A 100 -11.20 -8.25 -10.84
CA ALA A 100 -11.21 -7.67 -12.19
C ALA A 100 -11.58 -6.18 -12.23
N SER A 101 -11.51 -5.49 -11.08
CA SER A 101 -11.86 -4.09 -10.95
C SER A 101 -10.68 -3.21 -11.34
N PRO A 102 -10.91 -2.08 -12.02
CA PRO A 102 -9.87 -1.08 -12.21
C PRO A 102 -9.36 -0.62 -10.83
N THR A 103 -8.04 -0.51 -10.70
CA THR A 103 -7.38 -0.07 -9.47
C THR A 103 -6.83 1.33 -9.63
N ASN A 104 -7.02 2.16 -8.61
CA ASN A 104 -6.48 3.51 -8.53
C ASN A 104 -5.47 3.63 -7.39
N GLY A 105 -4.60 4.64 -7.44
CA GLY A 105 -3.63 4.88 -6.36
C GLY A 105 -4.27 5.03 -4.96
N LYS A 106 -5.45 5.67 -4.86
CA LYS A 106 -6.20 5.82 -3.61
C LYS A 106 -6.73 4.49 -3.07
N LEU A 107 -7.20 3.61 -3.96
CA LEU A 107 -7.63 2.25 -3.59
C LEU A 107 -6.41 1.41 -3.16
N GLY A 108 -5.31 1.52 -3.90
CA GLY A 108 -4.04 0.87 -3.57
C GLY A 108 -3.49 1.28 -2.21
N TRP A 109 -3.55 2.58 -1.86
CA TRP A 109 -3.17 3.10 -0.54
C TRP A 109 -3.98 2.46 0.58
N ARG A 110 -5.31 2.36 0.41
CA ARG A 110 -6.21 1.76 1.42
C ARG A 110 -5.94 0.27 1.61
N ILE A 111 -5.79 -0.49 0.53
CA ILE A 111 -5.55 -1.93 0.58
C ILE A 111 -4.13 -2.23 1.12
N GLY A 112 -3.12 -1.49 0.68
CA GLY A 112 -1.76 -1.58 1.19
C GLY A 112 -1.69 -1.20 2.67
N GLY A 113 -2.37 -0.12 3.08
CA GLY A 113 -2.46 0.28 4.48
C GLY A 113 -3.14 -0.78 5.36
N LEU A 114 -4.24 -1.39 4.89
CA LEU A 114 -4.91 -2.49 5.60
C LEU A 114 -3.95 -3.67 5.81
N MET A 115 -3.23 -4.07 4.76
CA MET A 115 -2.22 -5.13 4.89
C MET A 115 -1.10 -4.74 5.86
N GLY A 116 -0.64 -3.49 5.82
CA GLY A 116 0.39 -2.98 6.73
C GLY A 116 -0.05 -3.00 8.19
N ILE A 117 -1.31 -2.68 8.49
CA ILE A 117 -1.88 -2.78 9.85
C ILE A 117 -1.88 -4.24 10.32
N VAL A 118 -2.33 -5.17 9.48
CA VAL A 118 -2.35 -6.61 9.81
C VAL A 118 -0.93 -7.13 10.02
N ALA A 119 0.02 -6.76 9.16
CA ALA A 119 1.42 -7.15 9.27
C ALA A 119 2.09 -6.57 10.52
N ALA A 120 1.79 -5.31 10.88
CA ALA A 120 2.29 -4.67 12.08
C ALA A 120 1.74 -5.36 13.35
N ALA A 121 0.44 -5.65 13.39
CA ALA A 121 -0.18 -6.37 14.50
C ALA A 121 0.42 -7.77 14.70
N LEU A 122 0.61 -8.52 13.61
CA LEU A 122 1.25 -9.83 13.65
C LEU A 122 2.71 -9.73 14.13
N SER A 123 3.47 -8.78 13.60
CA SER A 123 4.87 -8.56 13.99
C SER A 123 5.01 -8.18 15.47
N MET A 124 4.10 -7.34 15.99
CA MET A 124 4.05 -6.99 17.41
C MET A 124 3.70 -8.20 18.28
N ALA A 125 2.72 -9.00 17.85
CA ALA A 125 2.33 -10.21 18.58
C ALA A 125 3.47 -11.23 18.63
N ILE A 126 4.18 -11.43 17.51
CA ILE A 126 5.33 -12.34 17.43
C ILE A 126 6.47 -11.84 18.33
N GLN A 127 6.87 -10.57 18.21
CA GLN A 127 7.94 -10.01 19.06
C GLN A 127 7.60 -10.06 20.54
N GLY A 128 6.37 -9.69 20.92
CA GLY A 128 5.92 -9.79 22.30
C GLY A 128 5.91 -11.22 22.82
N ALA A 129 5.44 -12.18 22.01
CA ALA A 129 5.45 -13.59 22.37
C ALA A 129 6.87 -14.14 22.51
N SER A 130 7.79 -13.78 21.61
CA SER A 130 9.20 -14.15 21.69
C SER A 130 9.85 -13.62 22.98
N LEU A 131 9.64 -12.34 23.32
CA LEU A 131 10.18 -11.77 24.56
C LEU A 131 9.66 -12.49 25.82
N VAL A 132 8.37 -12.81 25.85
CA VAL A 132 7.76 -13.57 26.95
C VAL A 132 8.35 -14.99 27.00
N PHE A 133 8.51 -15.64 25.85
CA PHE A 133 9.09 -16.97 25.75
C PHE A 133 10.54 -16.98 26.26
N ASP A 134 11.39 -16.07 25.76
CA ASP A 134 12.79 -15.99 26.15
C ASP A 134 12.93 -15.66 27.65
N ARG A 135 12.06 -14.79 28.17
CA ARG A 135 12.10 -14.40 29.59
C ARG A 135 11.64 -15.52 30.53
N PHE A 136 10.52 -16.19 30.24
CA PHE A 136 9.90 -17.13 31.19
C PHE A 136 10.20 -18.60 30.89
N VAL A 137 10.43 -18.96 29.63
CA VAL A 137 10.74 -20.36 29.26
C VAL A 137 12.24 -20.57 29.26
N LEU A 138 13.01 -19.69 28.58
CA LEU A 138 14.47 -19.80 28.54
C LEU A 138 15.16 -19.18 29.75
N HIS A 139 14.42 -18.51 30.63
CA HIS A 139 14.96 -17.84 31.83
C HIS A 139 16.04 -16.79 31.51
N GLU A 140 16.04 -16.22 30.31
CA GLU A 140 17.05 -15.25 29.86
C GLU A 140 16.75 -13.81 30.30
N GLY A 141 15.85 -13.61 31.27
CA GLY A 141 15.43 -12.27 31.71
C GLY A 141 16.59 -11.35 32.11
N ALA A 142 17.56 -11.86 32.86
CA ALA A 142 18.73 -11.09 33.28
C ALA A 142 19.64 -10.69 32.11
N LYS A 143 19.72 -11.54 31.08
CA LYS A 143 20.51 -11.27 29.87
C LYS A 143 19.84 -10.18 29.03
N ILE A 144 18.52 -10.27 28.81
CA ILE A 144 17.74 -9.25 28.11
C ILE A 144 17.87 -7.89 28.80
N ASP A 145 17.70 -7.86 30.13
CA ASP A 145 17.79 -6.62 30.91
C ASP A 145 19.22 -6.04 30.87
N GLY A 146 20.26 -6.89 30.88
CA GLY A 146 21.66 -6.48 30.79
C GLY A 146 22.07 -5.97 29.40
N GLU A 147 21.61 -6.62 28.33
CA GLU A 147 21.83 -6.17 26.94
C GLU A 147 21.19 -4.80 26.72
N PHE A 148 19.94 -4.62 27.17
CA PHE A 148 19.24 -3.34 27.07
C PHE A 148 19.97 -2.23 27.84
N GLN A 149 20.43 -2.48 29.07
CA GLN A 149 21.17 -1.48 29.85
C GLN A 149 22.47 -1.09 29.15
N THR A 150 23.18 -2.06 28.57
CA THR A 150 24.43 -1.81 27.85
C THR A 150 24.18 -0.95 26.61
N GLU A 151 23.16 -1.27 25.82
CA GLU A 151 22.77 -0.47 24.66
C GLU A 151 22.33 0.93 25.06
N MET A 152 21.51 1.07 26.11
CA MET A 152 21.03 2.36 26.59
C MET A 152 22.16 3.25 27.11
N GLN A 153 23.13 2.67 27.81
CA GLN A 153 24.34 3.40 28.23
C GLN A 153 25.13 3.90 27.02
N SER A 154 25.24 3.11 25.96
CA SER A 154 25.91 3.54 24.72
C SER A 154 25.21 4.75 24.07
N VAL A 155 23.87 4.76 24.06
CA VAL A 155 23.08 5.89 23.55
C VAL A 155 23.28 7.14 24.41
N LEU A 156 23.24 7.01 25.73
CA LEU A 156 23.49 8.12 26.65
C LEU A 156 24.90 8.69 26.50
N HIS A 157 25.90 7.83 26.32
CA HIS A 157 27.27 8.26 26.05
C HIS A 157 27.39 9.00 24.71
N ALA A 158 26.73 8.53 23.65
CA ALA A 158 26.69 9.22 22.36
C ALA A 158 26.03 10.61 22.47
N MET A 159 24.94 10.73 23.24
CA MET A 159 24.29 12.02 23.50
C MET A 159 25.20 12.97 24.30
N GLN A 160 25.92 12.45 25.30
CA GLN A 160 26.90 13.24 26.07
C GLN A 160 28.07 13.71 25.22
N GLN A 161 28.52 12.92 24.24
CA GLN A 161 29.55 13.33 23.30
C GLN A 161 29.09 14.48 22.41
N GLN A 162 27.80 14.48 22.00
CA GLN A 162 27.23 15.59 21.22
C GLN A 162 26.94 16.83 22.08
N ASN A 163 26.57 16.63 23.34
CA ASN A 163 26.30 17.70 24.29
C ASN A 163 26.84 17.33 25.70
N PRO A 164 28.02 17.86 26.10
CA PRO A 164 28.66 17.49 27.36
C PRO A 164 27.88 17.91 28.62
N ASP A 165 26.94 18.86 28.49
CA ASP A 165 26.06 19.27 29.59
C ASP A 165 24.70 18.53 29.58
N PHE A 166 24.48 17.56 28.68
CA PHE A 166 23.23 16.80 28.58
C PHE A 166 22.81 16.16 29.90
N SER A 167 23.76 15.55 30.63
CA SER A 167 23.51 14.91 31.93
C SER A 167 23.14 15.90 33.03
N LYS A 168 23.59 17.15 32.93
CA LYS A 168 23.25 18.23 33.86
C LYS A 168 21.94 18.92 33.49
N GLN A 169 21.64 19.03 32.19
CA GLN A 169 20.42 19.66 31.68
C GLN A 169 19.19 18.76 31.86
N LEU A 170 19.30 17.44 31.66
CA LEU A 170 18.20 16.48 31.81
C LEU A 170 18.59 15.26 32.67
N PRO A 171 18.88 15.43 33.97
CA PRO A 171 19.21 14.31 34.86
C PRO A 171 18.04 13.33 35.04
N TRP A 172 16.80 13.82 34.89
CA TRP A 172 15.61 12.96 34.96
C TRP A 172 15.52 12.01 33.76
N PHE A 173 16.04 12.40 32.60
CA PHE A 173 15.94 11.61 31.37
C PHE A 173 16.85 10.37 31.45
N SER A 174 18.12 10.55 31.86
CA SER A 174 19.03 9.43 32.06
C SER A 174 18.54 8.46 33.13
N HIS A 175 18.01 8.97 34.24
CA HIS A 175 17.43 8.15 35.30
C HIS A 175 16.15 7.43 34.82
N PHE A 176 15.30 8.09 34.04
CA PHE A 176 14.09 7.48 33.47
C PHE A 176 14.45 6.34 32.50
N MET A 177 15.39 6.57 31.57
CA MET A 177 15.77 5.59 30.54
C MET A 177 16.35 4.28 31.13
N LEU A 178 17.01 4.36 32.28
CA LEU A 178 17.54 3.20 33.00
C LEU A 178 16.50 2.56 33.95
N SER A 179 15.35 3.19 34.15
CA SER A 179 14.29 2.67 35.01
C SER A 179 13.46 1.58 34.30
N PRO A 180 12.79 0.69 35.04
CA PRO A 180 11.90 -0.33 34.46
C PRO A 180 10.78 0.26 33.59
N TYR A 181 10.25 1.42 33.99
CA TYR A 181 9.23 2.14 33.22
C TYR A 181 9.80 2.74 31.93
N GLY A 182 11.05 3.19 31.97
CA GLY A 182 11.77 3.66 30.78
C GLY A 182 11.98 2.56 29.77
N VAL A 183 12.39 1.37 30.22
CA VAL A 183 12.53 0.19 29.36
C VAL A 183 11.22 -0.11 28.63
N ALA A 184 10.11 -0.21 29.37
CA ALA A 184 8.79 -0.45 28.78
C ALA A 184 8.40 0.66 27.79
N ALA A 185 8.67 1.92 28.12
CA ALA A 185 8.38 3.06 27.24
C ALA A 185 9.20 3.01 25.94
N VAL A 186 10.49 2.65 26.00
CA VAL A 186 11.35 2.52 24.81
C VAL A 186 10.88 1.40 23.90
N PHE A 187 10.58 0.22 24.46
CA PHE A 187 10.05 -0.90 23.66
C PHE A 187 8.71 -0.54 23.00
N LEU A 188 7.81 0.11 23.74
CA LEU A 188 6.52 0.54 23.22
C LEU A 188 6.67 1.60 22.12
N ALA A 189 7.52 2.61 22.35
CA ALA A 189 7.79 3.66 21.37
C ALA A 189 8.46 3.11 20.10
N GLY A 190 9.46 2.23 20.26
CA GLY A 190 10.13 1.56 19.15
C GLY A 190 9.19 0.68 18.34
N SER A 191 8.37 -0.13 19.02
CA SER A 191 7.35 -0.97 18.38
C SER A 191 6.33 -0.13 17.62
N LEU A 192 5.85 0.97 18.23
CA LEU A 192 4.91 1.89 17.59
C LEU A 192 5.52 2.52 16.34
N MET A 193 6.76 2.99 16.42
CA MET A 193 7.45 3.60 15.28
C MET A 193 7.66 2.60 14.14
N LEU A 194 8.01 1.34 14.46
CA LEU A 194 8.11 0.27 13.48
C LEU A 194 6.75 -0.05 12.84
N ALA A 195 5.68 -0.14 13.62
CA ALA A 195 4.33 -0.38 13.12
C ALA A 195 3.86 0.73 12.18
N LEU A 196 4.06 2.00 12.56
CA LEU A 196 3.76 3.15 11.71
C LEU A 196 4.56 3.09 10.40
N SER A 197 5.84 2.75 10.48
CA SER A 197 6.69 2.56 9.30
C SER A 197 6.14 1.47 8.39
N MET A 198 5.78 0.30 8.93
CA MET A 198 5.19 -0.79 8.15
C MET A 198 3.90 -0.36 7.43
N VAL A 199 3.01 0.35 8.12
CA VAL A 199 1.77 0.86 7.54
C VAL A 199 2.06 1.83 6.40
N LEU A 200 2.97 2.79 6.61
CA LEU A 200 3.34 3.80 5.62
C LEU A 200 4.00 3.18 4.39
N PHE A 201 5.00 2.31 4.57
CA PHE A 201 5.69 1.67 3.46
C PHE A 201 4.78 0.72 2.68
N SER A 202 3.91 -0.03 3.35
CA SER A 202 2.92 -0.89 2.69
C SER A 202 1.86 -0.07 1.95
N ALA A 203 1.36 1.01 2.54
CA ALA A 203 0.42 1.91 1.89
C ALA A 203 1.04 2.57 0.64
N LEU A 204 2.32 2.96 0.72
CA LEU A 204 3.07 3.51 -0.41
C LEU A 204 3.25 2.46 -1.52
N GLY A 205 3.68 1.24 -1.17
CA GLY A 205 3.80 0.13 -2.12
C GLY A 205 2.47 -0.22 -2.79
N GLY A 206 1.38 -0.20 -2.02
CA GLY A 206 0.03 -0.39 -2.53
C GLY A 206 -0.43 0.74 -3.45
N ALA A 207 -0.15 1.99 -3.13
CA ALA A 207 -0.52 3.14 -3.95
C ALA A 207 0.22 3.14 -5.30
N ILE A 208 1.51 2.84 -5.28
CA ILE A 208 2.33 2.68 -6.49
C ILE A 208 1.81 1.48 -7.30
N GLY A 209 1.52 0.35 -6.65
CA GLY A 209 0.91 -0.81 -7.29
C GLY A 209 -0.41 -0.50 -7.96
N GLY A 210 -1.30 0.24 -7.29
CA GLY A 210 -2.59 0.66 -7.85
C GLY A 210 -2.43 1.52 -9.10
N ARG A 211 -1.50 2.50 -9.09
CA ARG A 211 -1.22 3.36 -10.25
C ARG A 211 -0.61 2.57 -11.40
N TYR A 212 0.39 1.76 -11.13
CA TYR A 212 1.10 0.96 -12.13
C TYR A 212 0.19 -0.09 -12.79
N LEU A 213 -0.70 -0.68 -12.02
CA LEU A 213 -1.65 -1.68 -12.49
C LEU A 213 -2.87 -1.06 -13.19
N ARG A 214 -3.11 0.25 -13.08
CA ARG A 214 -4.19 0.93 -13.82
C ARG A 214 -4.00 0.86 -15.33
N THR A 215 -2.75 0.97 -15.79
CA THR A 215 -2.41 1.08 -17.22
C THR A 215 -2.25 -0.26 -17.93
N ARG A 216 -2.38 -1.38 -17.21
CA ARG A 216 -2.13 -2.73 -17.77
C ARG A 216 -3.44 -3.47 -18.02
N PRO A 217 -3.71 -3.91 -19.26
CA PRO A 217 -4.87 -4.73 -19.56
C PRO A 217 -4.81 -6.05 -18.79
N LEU A 218 -5.96 -6.50 -18.30
CA LEU A 218 -6.09 -7.83 -17.70
C LEU A 218 -5.93 -8.87 -18.82
N SER A 219 -4.75 -9.47 -18.93
CA SER A 219 -4.59 -10.68 -19.73
C SER A 219 -5.44 -11.78 -19.09
N ARG A 220 -6.55 -12.13 -19.76
CA ARG A 220 -7.30 -13.36 -19.44
C ARG A 220 -6.32 -14.53 -19.54
N PRO A 221 -6.26 -15.45 -18.55
CA PRO A 221 -5.58 -16.71 -18.79
C PRO A 221 -6.27 -17.40 -19.98
N ALA A 222 -5.48 -17.79 -20.97
CA ALA A 222 -5.94 -18.73 -22.00
C ALA A 222 -6.38 -20.00 -21.25
N ALA A 223 -7.64 -20.37 -21.45
CA ALA A 223 -8.21 -21.61 -20.94
C ALA A 223 -7.52 -22.82 -21.56
#